data_AF-A0A1E5UVS4-F1
#
_entry.id   AF-A0A1E5UVS4-F1
#
_cell.length_a   1.000
_cell.length_b   1.000
_cell.length_c   1.000
_cell.angle_alpha   90.00
_cell.angle_beta   90.00
_cell.angle_gamma   90.00
#
_symmetry.space_group_name_H-M   'P 1'
#
loop_
_entity.id
_entity.type
_entity.pdbx_description
1 polymer ?
#
loop_
_entity_poly.entity_id
_entity_poly.type
_entity_poly.pdbx_seq_one_letter_code
_entity_poly.pdbx_strand_id
1 'polypeptide(L)'
;MKALALAVLALVYAAASAQAQAQCGSQAGGAVCPKNLCCSQYGYCGIGADYCGVGCQSQCSPPGAFGVGVPVAQCGSQAGGAMCPKNLCCSQYGFCGIGAAYCGVGCQSQCSPPDAFGVGVPVAQCGAQAGGVVCSNNLCCSQYGFCGLGAAYCGTGCQSQCSPGGVGP
;
A
#
# COMPACT_ATOMS: atom_id res chain seq x y z
N MET A 1 -21.60 15.87 49.33
CA MET A 1 -21.88 14.56 48.72
C MET A 1 -21.97 14.63 47.19
N LYS A 2 -22.92 15.39 46.60
CA LYS A 2 -23.09 15.47 45.13
C LYS A 2 -21.92 16.12 44.36
N ALA A 3 -21.33 17.19 44.90
CA ALA A 3 -20.17 17.87 44.28
C ALA A 3 -18.89 17.02 44.29
N LEU A 4 -18.69 16.23 45.36
CA LEU A 4 -17.60 15.25 45.46
C LEU A 4 -17.77 14.12 44.44
N ALA A 5 -18.99 13.62 44.23
CA ALA A 5 -19.27 12.59 43.24
C ALA A 5 -19.00 13.06 41.80
N LEU A 6 -19.34 14.31 41.47
CA LEU A 6 -19.08 14.90 40.15
C LEU A 6 -17.58 15.17 39.92
N ALA A 7 -16.85 15.61 40.94
CA ALA A 7 -15.41 15.82 40.85
C ALA A 7 -14.64 14.49 40.67
N VAL A 8 -15.06 13.44 41.37
CA VAL A 8 -14.50 12.09 41.18
C VAL A 8 -14.81 11.59 39.77
N LEU A 9 -16.05 11.72 39.28
CA LEU A 9 -16.42 11.30 37.90
C LEU A 9 -15.58 12.01 36.82
N ALA A 10 -15.31 13.31 36.98
CA ALA A 10 -14.48 14.08 36.05
C ALA A 10 -13.02 13.62 36.06
N LEU A 11 -12.47 13.26 37.23
CA LEU A 11 -11.12 12.70 37.34
C LEU A 11 -11.01 11.29 36.73
N VAL A 12 -12.05 10.44 36.88
CA VAL A 12 -12.07 9.12 36.24
C VAL A 12 -12.17 9.24 34.70
N TYR A 13 -12.91 10.23 34.21
CA TYR A 13 -13.07 10.47 32.76
C TYR A 13 -11.77 11.00 32.12
N ALA A 14 -11.01 11.84 32.82
CA ALA A 14 -9.72 12.33 32.33
C ALA A 14 -8.66 11.22 32.23
N ALA A 15 -8.63 10.29 33.18
CA ALA A 15 -7.70 9.16 33.18
C ALA A 15 -7.97 8.14 32.05
N ALA A 16 -9.18 8.10 31.51
CA ALA A 16 -9.57 7.17 30.44
C ALA A 16 -9.14 7.62 29.02
N SER A 17 -8.61 8.84 28.87
CA SER A 17 -8.24 9.41 27.56
C SER A 17 -6.74 9.40 27.24
N ALA A 18 -5.90 8.93 28.16
CA ALA A 18 -4.48 8.69 27.89
C ALA A 18 -4.33 7.37 27.12
N GLN A 19 -4.74 7.36 25.85
CA GLN A 19 -4.24 6.37 24.90
C GLN A 19 -2.75 6.66 24.73
N ALA A 20 -1.92 6.09 25.61
CA ALA A 20 -0.48 6.19 25.51
C ALA A 20 -0.07 5.65 24.15
N GLN A 21 0.17 6.53 23.18
CA GLN A 21 0.84 6.18 21.94
C GLN A 21 2.15 5.51 22.35
N ALA A 22 2.36 4.26 21.93
CA ALA A 22 3.55 3.51 22.33
C ALA A 22 4.79 4.37 22.00
N GLN A 23 5.49 4.81 23.05
CA GLN A 23 6.72 5.56 22.90
C GLN A 23 7.87 4.61 22.61
N CYS A 24 8.84 5.06 21.84
CA CYS A 24 9.96 4.25 21.37
C CYS A 24 11.21 5.10 21.20
N GLY A 25 12.34 4.44 20.92
CA GLY A 25 13.58 5.11 20.59
C GLY A 25 14.20 5.81 21.79
N SER A 26 15.04 6.81 21.52
CA SER A 26 15.79 7.56 22.53
C SER A 26 14.88 8.23 23.59
N GLN A 27 13.66 8.61 23.19
CA GLN A 27 12.66 9.23 24.05
C GLN A 27 12.04 8.23 25.06
N ALA A 28 12.22 6.93 24.83
CA ALA A 28 11.71 5.86 25.67
C ALA A 28 12.82 4.88 26.11
N GLY A 29 14.05 5.38 26.29
CA GLY A 29 15.17 4.56 26.79
C GLY A 29 15.58 3.42 25.83
N GLY A 30 15.37 3.60 24.53
CA GLY A 30 15.66 2.60 23.51
C GLY A 30 14.55 1.56 23.30
N ALA A 31 13.36 1.76 23.87
CA ALA A 31 12.23 0.86 23.65
C ALA A 31 11.90 0.71 22.15
N VAL A 32 11.58 -0.52 21.73
CA VAL A 32 11.15 -0.82 20.37
C VAL A 32 9.63 -0.90 20.29
N CYS A 33 9.08 -0.56 19.13
CA CYS A 33 7.64 -0.58 18.93
C CYS A 33 7.08 -2.00 18.84
N PRO A 34 5.88 -2.26 19.38
CA PRO A 34 5.20 -3.53 19.21
C PRO A 34 4.80 -3.75 17.75
N LYS A 35 4.53 -5.02 17.37
CA LYS A 35 4.01 -5.42 16.05
C LYS A 35 4.88 -4.98 14.86
N ASN A 36 6.19 -4.83 15.08
CA ASN A 36 7.13 -4.34 14.06
C ASN A 36 6.69 -3.00 13.47
N LEU A 37 6.21 -2.05 14.28
CA LEU A 37 5.94 -0.69 13.79
C LEU A 37 7.24 0.12 13.74
N CYS A 38 7.34 1.07 12.83
CA CYS A 38 8.48 1.98 12.76
C CYS A 38 8.47 2.94 13.94
N CYS A 39 9.64 3.19 14.51
CA CYS A 39 9.82 4.25 15.48
C CYS A 39 10.24 5.54 14.77
N SER A 40 9.35 6.53 14.72
CA SER A 40 9.63 7.84 14.12
C SER A 40 10.78 8.58 14.82
N GLN A 41 11.29 9.63 14.19
CA GLN A 41 12.31 10.52 14.79
C GLN A 41 11.87 11.17 16.10
N TYR A 42 10.56 11.25 16.34
CA TYR A 42 9.96 11.84 17.53
C TYR A 42 9.66 10.83 18.64
N GLY A 43 9.99 9.54 18.44
CA GLY A 43 9.81 8.50 19.45
C GLY A 43 8.38 7.96 19.52
N TYR A 44 7.66 7.96 18.40
CA TYR A 44 6.32 7.36 18.30
C TYR A 44 6.28 6.21 17.30
N CYS A 45 5.49 5.19 17.65
CA CYS A 45 5.29 4.01 16.84
C CYS A 45 4.19 4.17 15.77
N GLY A 46 4.47 3.79 14.53
CA GLY A 46 3.48 3.83 13.45
C GLY A 46 3.97 3.22 12.13
N ILE A 47 3.22 3.49 11.06
CA ILE A 47 3.50 3.06 9.68
C ILE A 47 3.50 4.27 8.74
N GLY A 48 4.10 4.13 7.57
CA GLY A 48 4.16 5.19 6.56
C GLY A 48 5.39 6.09 6.70
N ALA A 49 5.54 7.03 5.76
CA ALA A 49 6.76 7.83 5.62
C ALA A 49 7.12 8.65 6.88
N ASP A 50 6.12 9.15 7.61
CA ASP A 50 6.34 9.94 8.84
C ASP A 50 6.96 9.13 9.99
N TYR A 51 6.84 7.81 9.94
CA TYR A 51 7.35 6.89 10.96
C TYR A 51 8.55 6.08 10.49
N CYS A 52 8.50 5.62 9.24
CA CYS A 52 9.50 4.73 8.64
C CYS A 52 10.53 5.46 7.75
N GLY A 53 10.29 6.74 7.45
CA GLY A 53 11.12 7.53 6.55
C GLY A 53 12.36 8.10 7.22
N VAL A 54 12.77 9.27 6.74
CA VAL A 54 13.98 9.95 7.22
C VAL A 54 13.85 10.23 8.72
N GLY A 55 14.89 9.87 9.48
CA GLY A 55 14.94 10.04 10.93
C GLY A 55 14.30 8.90 11.74
N CYS A 56 13.80 7.84 11.10
CA CYS A 56 13.35 6.66 11.83
C CYS A 56 14.47 6.07 12.73
N GLN A 57 14.13 5.76 13.98
CA GLN A 57 15.07 5.31 15.03
C GLN A 57 15.20 3.80 15.12
N SER A 58 14.13 3.04 14.86
CA SER A 58 14.15 1.57 14.92
C SER A 58 13.00 0.96 14.13
N GLN A 59 13.18 -0.29 13.67
CA GLN A 59 12.21 -1.00 12.85
C GLN A 59 11.78 -0.18 11.63
N CYS A 60 12.73 0.47 10.94
CA CYS A 60 12.49 1.41 9.82
C CYS A 60 12.17 0.73 8.49
N SER A 61 12.44 -0.58 8.42
CA SER A 61 12.05 -1.43 7.31
C SER A 61 11.26 -2.62 7.86
N PRO A 62 10.13 -2.38 8.54
CA PRO A 62 9.36 -3.47 9.07
C PRO A 62 8.75 -4.30 7.93
N PRO A 63 8.53 -5.60 8.12
CA PRO A 63 7.76 -6.40 7.18
C PRO A 63 6.38 -5.73 7.01
N GLY A 64 6.13 -5.13 5.85
CA GLY A 64 4.88 -4.40 5.58
C GLY A 64 4.88 -2.90 5.88
N ALA A 65 6.04 -2.22 5.93
CA ALA A 65 6.15 -0.75 5.99
C ALA A 65 5.39 -0.02 4.88
N PHE A 66 5.13 -0.72 3.77
CA PHE A 66 4.18 -0.33 2.74
C PHE A 66 2.88 -1.11 2.94
N GLY A 67 2.08 -0.78 3.96
CA GLY A 67 0.65 -1.08 4.05
C GLY A 67 0.14 -2.51 3.81
N VAL A 68 1.01 -3.53 3.76
CA VAL A 68 0.61 -4.92 3.60
C VAL A 68 1.53 -5.76 4.46
N GLY A 69 1.03 -6.22 5.61
CA GLY A 69 1.66 -7.28 6.41
C GLY A 69 1.71 -8.58 5.62
N VAL A 70 2.62 -8.64 4.66
CA VAL A 70 3.03 -9.87 4.00
C VAL A 70 4.41 -10.15 4.59
N PRO A 71 4.59 -11.23 5.38
CA PRO A 71 5.94 -11.72 5.68
C PRO A 71 6.68 -11.81 4.35
N VAL A 72 7.99 -11.54 4.30
CA VAL A 72 8.76 -11.61 3.05
C VAL A 72 8.62 -13.03 2.50
N ALA A 73 7.56 -13.27 1.74
CA ALA A 73 7.11 -14.60 1.42
C ALA A 73 8.08 -15.04 0.35
N GLN A 74 8.85 -16.08 0.67
CA GLN A 74 9.70 -16.68 -0.32
C GLN A 74 8.80 -17.32 -1.37
N CYS A 75 9.14 -17.12 -2.62
CA CYS A 75 8.33 -17.52 -3.76
C CYS A 75 9.23 -18.03 -4.89
N GLY A 76 8.60 -18.58 -5.92
CA GLY A 76 9.30 -19.04 -7.10
C GLY A 76 10.24 -20.21 -6.83
N SER A 77 11.23 -20.38 -7.70
CA SER A 77 12.18 -21.48 -7.68
C SER A 77 12.90 -21.67 -6.33
N GLN A 78 13.13 -20.58 -5.60
CA GLN A 78 13.82 -20.57 -4.30
C GLN A 78 12.95 -21.12 -3.17
N ALA A 79 11.64 -21.28 -3.42
CA ALA A 79 10.65 -21.76 -2.46
C ALA A 79 9.79 -22.89 -3.05
N GLY A 80 10.36 -23.75 -3.90
CA GLY A 80 9.66 -24.90 -4.47
C GLY A 80 8.48 -24.52 -5.39
N GLY A 81 8.54 -23.33 -6.00
CA GLY A 81 7.48 -22.80 -6.87
C GLY A 81 6.35 -22.09 -6.13
N ALA A 82 6.53 -21.74 -4.85
CA ALA A 82 5.49 -21.05 -4.08
C ALA A 82 5.04 -19.73 -4.74
N MET A 83 3.74 -19.49 -4.74
CA MET A 83 3.12 -18.25 -5.24
C MET A 83 3.00 -17.23 -4.11
N CYS A 84 3.12 -15.95 -4.44
CA CYS A 84 2.93 -14.89 -3.46
C CYS A 84 1.45 -14.67 -3.12
N PRO A 85 1.12 -14.34 -1.86
CA PRO A 85 -0.24 -14.02 -1.47
C PRO A 85 -0.71 -12.70 -2.10
N LYS A 86 -2.03 -12.52 -2.19
CA LYS A 86 -2.68 -11.27 -2.65
C LYS A 86 -2.20 -10.78 -4.02
N ASN A 87 -1.84 -11.71 -4.91
CA ASN A 87 -1.31 -11.41 -6.24
C ASN A 87 -0.07 -10.52 -6.21
N LEU A 88 0.80 -10.61 -5.20
CA LEU A 88 2.07 -9.88 -5.25
C LEU A 88 3.03 -10.49 -6.27
N CYS A 89 3.87 -9.67 -6.90
CA CYS A 89 4.86 -10.15 -7.85
C CYS A 89 5.95 -10.93 -7.11
N CYS A 90 6.34 -12.07 -7.67
CA CYS A 90 7.50 -12.81 -7.22
C CYS A 90 8.74 -12.30 -7.97
N SER A 91 9.64 -11.59 -7.29
CA SER A 91 10.88 -11.08 -7.89
C SER A 91 11.80 -12.20 -8.39
N GLN A 92 12.79 -11.84 -9.20
CA GLN A 92 13.86 -12.77 -9.63
C GLN A 92 14.62 -13.44 -8.48
N TYR A 93 14.60 -12.81 -7.30
CA TYR A 93 15.29 -13.28 -6.11
C TYR A 93 14.42 -14.15 -5.20
N GLY A 94 13.17 -14.43 -5.60
CA GLY A 94 12.26 -15.30 -4.86
C GLY A 94 11.61 -14.60 -3.67
N PHE A 95 11.32 -13.31 -3.80
CA PHE A 95 10.60 -12.54 -2.78
C PHE A 95 9.37 -11.86 -3.34
N CYS A 96 8.29 -11.85 -2.55
CA CYS A 96 7.03 -11.22 -2.89
C CYS A 96 7.02 -9.72 -2.63
N GLY A 97 6.48 -8.94 -3.56
CA GLY A 97 6.29 -7.50 -3.40
C GLY A 97 5.61 -6.84 -4.59
N ILE A 98 5.74 -5.52 -4.69
CA ILE A 98 5.14 -4.67 -5.72
C ILE A 98 6.18 -3.76 -6.36
N GLY A 99 5.88 -3.21 -7.53
CA GLY A 99 6.75 -2.28 -8.25
C GLY A 99 7.83 -2.97 -9.07
N ALA A 100 8.61 -2.19 -9.82
CA ALA A 100 9.54 -2.71 -10.84
C ALA A 100 10.60 -3.69 -10.30
N ALA A 101 11.03 -3.54 -9.03
CA ALA A 101 11.98 -4.46 -8.41
C ALA A 101 11.42 -5.88 -8.21
N TYR A 102 10.10 -6.03 -8.19
CA TYR A 102 9.41 -7.31 -7.98
C TYR A 102 8.68 -7.78 -9.24
N CYS A 103 8.05 -6.87 -9.97
CA CYS A 103 7.22 -7.13 -11.15
C CYS A 103 7.96 -6.93 -12.48
N GLY A 104 9.17 -6.38 -12.45
CA GLY A 104 9.95 -6.07 -13.64
C GLY A 104 10.65 -7.27 -14.26
N VAL A 105 11.75 -7.00 -14.96
CA VAL A 105 12.57 -8.04 -15.60
C VAL A 105 12.99 -9.08 -14.59
N GLY A 106 12.83 -10.35 -14.94
CA GLY A 106 13.18 -11.48 -14.06
C GLY A 106 12.11 -11.85 -13.04
N CYS A 107 10.96 -11.18 -13.01
CA CYS A 107 9.83 -11.63 -12.20
C CYS A 107 9.43 -13.09 -12.56
N GLN A 108 9.27 -13.93 -11.53
CA GLN A 108 9.02 -15.36 -11.65
C GLN A 108 7.53 -15.70 -11.76
N SER A 109 6.65 -14.97 -11.07
CA SER A 109 5.20 -15.20 -11.09
C SER A 109 4.41 -13.98 -10.64
N GLN A 110 3.13 -13.90 -11.06
CA GLN A 110 2.21 -12.80 -10.72
C GLN A 110 2.76 -11.41 -11.10
N CYS A 111 3.51 -11.35 -12.20
CA CYS A 111 4.25 -10.17 -12.66
C CYS A 111 3.37 -9.03 -13.19
N SER A 112 2.08 -9.31 -13.38
CA SER A 112 1.07 -8.36 -13.86
C SER A 112 -0.16 -8.40 -12.94
N PRO A 113 -0.07 -7.93 -11.69
CA PRO A 113 -1.14 -8.14 -10.73
C PRO A 113 -2.27 -7.10 -10.87
N PRO A 114 -3.54 -7.53 -10.97
CA PRO A 114 -4.66 -6.63 -11.29
C PRO A 114 -4.95 -5.56 -10.22
N ASP A 115 -4.48 -5.73 -8.98
CA ASP A 115 -4.93 -4.91 -7.82
C ASP A 115 -3.79 -4.42 -6.89
N ALA A 116 -2.61 -4.09 -7.43
CA ALA A 116 -1.57 -3.45 -6.62
C ALA A 116 -2.00 -2.03 -6.21
N PHE A 117 -2.52 -1.92 -4.98
CA PHE A 117 -2.96 -0.71 -4.29
C PHE A 117 -2.03 0.50 -4.57
N GLY A 118 -2.52 1.46 -5.36
CA GLY A 118 -2.20 2.88 -5.24
C GLY A 118 -0.82 3.40 -5.64
N VAL A 119 0.10 2.57 -6.15
CA VAL A 119 1.37 3.07 -6.73
C VAL A 119 1.66 2.36 -8.06
N GLY A 120 1.16 2.95 -9.15
CA GLY A 120 1.71 2.72 -10.50
C GLY A 120 1.53 1.33 -11.11
N VAL A 121 0.27 0.88 -11.23
CA VAL A 121 -0.35 0.23 -12.41
C VAL A 121 0.52 -0.74 -13.23
N PRO A 122 0.27 -2.07 -13.23
CA PRO A 122 0.42 -2.82 -14.46
C PRO A 122 -0.66 -2.31 -15.40
N VAL A 123 -0.19 -1.77 -16.51
CA VAL A 123 -1.01 -1.27 -17.59
C VAL A 123 -1.99 -2.38 -17.96
N ALA A 124 -3.26 -2.25 -17.59
CA ALA A 124 -4.28 -3.03 -18.25
C ALA A 124 -4.20 -2.59 -19.72
N GLN A 125 -3.56 -3.44 -20.53
CA GLN A 125 -3.42 -3.19 -21.94
C GLN A 125 -4.80 -3.34 -22.57
N CYS A 126 -5.14 -2.39 -23.42
CA CYS A 126 -6.46 -2.30 -24.00
C CYS A 126 -6.35 -1.84 -25.45
N GLY A 127 -7.46 -1.93 -26.18
CA GLY A 127 -7.53 -1.44 -27.55
C GLY A 127 -6.77 -2.34 -28.53
N ALA A 128 -6.40 -1.78 -29.68
CA ALA A 128 -5.83 -2.54 -30.79
C ALA A 128 -4.52 -3.27 -30.43
N GLN A 129 -3.73 -2.67 -29.52
CA GLN A 129 -2.48 -3.24 -29.00
C GLN A 129 -2.69 -4.48 -28.13
N ALA A 130 -3.93 -4.71 -27.69
CA ALA A 130 -4.33 -5.81 -26.82
C ALA A 130 -5.46 -6.65 -27.44
N GLY A 131 -5.56 -6.72 -28.77
CA GLY A 131 -6.58 -7.53 -29.44
C GLY A 131 -8.02 -7.04 -29.20
N GLY A 132 -8.20 -5.75 -28.91
CA GLY A 132 -9.51 -5.15 -28.66
C GLY A 132 -10.02 -5.26 -27.23
N VAL A 133 -9.19 -5.69 -26.28
CA VAL A 133 -9.54 -5.74 -24.86
C VAL A 133 -10.01 -4.37 -24.36
N VAL A 134 -11.13 -4.34 -23.63
CA VAL A 134 -11.66 -3.14 -22.98
C VAL A 134 -11.25 -3.11 -21.51
N CYS A 135 -11.10 -1.92 -20.96
CA CYS A 135 -10.71 -1.73 -19.57
C CYS A 135 -11.84 -2.06 -18.60
N SER A 136 -11.51 -2.62 -17.44
CA SER A 136 -12.45 -2.78 -16.33
C SER A 136 -12.86 -1.43 -15.73
N ASN A 137 -13.97 -1.41 -14.98
CA ASN A 137 -14.45 -0.23 -14.22
C ASN A 137 -14.69 1.04 -15.05
N ASN A 138 -15.07 0.90 -16.34
CA ASN A 138 -15.30 2.04 -17.24
C ASN A 138 -14.11 2.98 -17.37
N LEU A 139 -12.89 2.46 -17.20
CA LEU A 139 -11.67 3.23 -17.42
C LEU A 139 -11.48 3.46 -18.92
N CYS A 140 -11.00 4.64 -19.28
CA CYS A 140 -10.73 4.99 -20.66
C CYS A 140 -9.48 4.25 -21.16
N CYS A 141 -9.56 3.70 -22.36
CA CYS A 141 -8.40 3.15 -23.05
C CYS A 141 -7.70 4.26 -23.85
N SER A 142 -6.50 4.67 -23.43
CA SER A 142 -5.73 5.70 -24.14
C SER A 142 -5.34 5.27 -25.55
N GLN A 143 -4.90 6.22 -26.37
CA GLN A 143 -4.35 5.96 -27.71
C GLN A 143 -3.16 5.01 -27.72
N TYR A 144 -2.47 4.86 -26.59
CA TYR A 144 -1.32 3.98 -26.44
C TYR A 144 -1.70 2.56 -26.02
N GLY A 145 -2.97 2.30 -25.71
CA GLY A 145 -3.46 0.99 -25.27
C GLY A 145 -3.31 0.77 -23.76
N PHE A 146 -3.56 1.83 -22.97
CA PHE A 146 -3.42 1.80 -21.52
C PHE A 146 -4.73 2.27 -20.87
N CYS A 147 -5.24 1.52 -19.90
CA CYS A 147 -6.43 1.90 -19.13
C CYS A 147 -6.14 2.96 -18.06
N GLY A 148 -7.01 3.96 -17.94
CA GLY A 148 -6.92 4.98 -16.88
C GLY A 148 -8.04 6.03 -16.93
N LEU A 149 -7.86 7.13 -16.20
CA LEU A 149 -8.80 8.25 -16.11
C LEU A 149 -8.11 9.57 -16.43
N GLY A 150 -8.90 10.58 -16.83
CA GLY A 150 -8.42 11.92 -17.14
C GLY A 150 -8.06 12.11 -18.61
N ALA A 151 -7.69 13.34 -19.00
CA ALA A 151 -7.52 13.73 -20.39
C ALA A 151 -6.47 12.91 -21.16
N ALA A 152 -5.43 12.39 -20.50
CA ALA A 152 -4.41 11.54 -21.12
C ALA A 152 -4.95 10.17 -21.58
N TYR A 153 -6.07 9.73 -21.00
CA TYR A 153 -6.69 8.42 -21.27
C TYR A 153 -8.03 8.55 -22.00
N CYS A 154 -8.83 9.54 -21.61
CA CYS A 154 -10.17 9.80 -22.14
C CYS A 154 -10.22 10.88 -23.22
N GLY A 155 -9.10 11.56 -23.48
CA GLY A 155 -9.02 12.64 -24.45
C GLY A 155 -8.85 12.16 -25.89
N THR A 156 -8.27 13.02 -26.72
CA THR A 156 -8.03 12.73 -28.13
C THR A 156 -7.22 11.44 -28.30
N GLY A 157 -7.70 10.56 -29.19
CA GLY A 157 -7.07 9.28 -29.47
C GLY A 157 -7.49 8.14 -28.52
N CYS A 158 -8.37 8.38 -27.55
CA CYS A 158 -8.95 7.30 -26.77
C CYS A 158 -9.62 6.23 -27.65
N GLN A 159 -9.37 4.96 -27.34
CA GLN A 159 -9.79 3.80 -28.13
C GLN A 159 -11.11 3.19 -27.66
N SER A 160 -11.40 3.21 -26.35
CA SER A 160 -12.64 2.68 -25.77
C SER A 160 -12.95 3.31 -24.43
N GLN A 161 -14.25 3.38 -24.08
CA GLN A 161 -14.74 3.94 -22.80
C GLN A 161 -14.31 5.41 -22.56
N CYS A 162 -14.28 6.22 -23.62
CA CYS A 162 -13.70 7.57 -23.64
C CYS A 162 -14.51 8.65 -22.93
N SER A 163 -15.71 8.33 -22.46
CA SER A 163 -16.53 9.21 -21.66
C SER A 163 -16.57 8.65 -20.23
N PRO A 164 -15.91 9.29 -19.25
CA PRO A 164 -15.97 8.83 -17.87
C PRO A 164 -17.37 9.13 -17.32
N GLY A 165 -18.17 8.08 -17.18
CA GLY A 165 -19.56 8.15 -16.71
C GLY A 165 -20.54 8.32 -17.86
N GLY A 166 -21.46 7.38 -17.99
CA GLY A 166 -22.62 7.55 -18.87
C GLY A 166 -23.41 8.78 -18.48
N VAL A 167 -23.28 9.83 -19.27
CA VAL A 167 -24.42 10.67 -19.66
C VAL A 167 -24.30 10.84 -21.17
N GLY A 168 -25.03 9.98 -21.90
CA GLY A 168 -25.47 10.33 -23.24
C GLY A 168 -26.47 11.49 -23.18
N PRO A 169 -26.89 12.05 -24.33
CA PRO A 169 -28.10 12.85 -24.37
C PRO A 169 -29.33 12.05 -23.91
#